data_AF-A0A939ZS22-F1
#
_entry.id   AF-A0A939ZS22-F1
#
_cell.length_a   1.000
_cell.length_b   1.000
_cell.length_c   1.000
_cell.angle_alpha   90.00
_cell.angle_beta   90.00
_cell.angle_gamma   90.00
#
_symmetry.space_group_name_H-M   'P 1'
#
loop_
_entity.id
_entity.type
_entity.pdbx_description
1 polymer ?
#
loop_
_entity_poly.entity_id
_entity_poly.type
_entity_poly.pdbx_seq_one_letter_code
_entity_poly.pdbx_strand_id
1 'polypeptide(L)'
;MKKENQKIKLLKIWEILRVDSDEDNPISTTDLIARLADDGINAERKSIYDDIRTLVDWGYPVECKRSRVNEYFVRNTDFTTAELRVLLDSVQAANFVSRRDAKALSYKIAALAGSNKGEILAENTELRQGMRETNISWESIGAAAGAIQRRHKLAFRYFDYDINKSCVFRTRSSGSDVYVVNPWALVCSQDNYYLICHMDNHEGYTTYRLDRMADVSILPDRRETPAWVREMSV
;
A
#
# COMPACT_ATOMS: atom_id res chain seq x y z
N MET A 1 8.92 24.52 -35.98
CA MET A 1 8.43 23.18 -35.55
C MET A 1 7.57 23.36 -34.31
N LYS A 2 6.38 22.75 -34.27
CA LYS A 2 5.57 22.74 -33.05
C LYS A 2 6.39 22.09 -31.94
N LYS A 3 6.47 22.77 -30.80
CA LYS A 3 7.04 22.27 -29.56
C LYS A 3 6.11 21.17 -29.02
N GLU A 4 6.17 20.00 -29.63
CA GLU A 4 5.38 18.84 -29.22
C GLU A 4 5.77 18.44 -27.79
N ASN A 5 4.74 18.13 -26.98
CA ASN A 5 4.85 17.63 -25.61
C ASN A 5 5.66 18.47 -24.60
N GLN A 6 6.03 19.72 -24.91
CA GLN A 6 6.85 20.54 -23.99
C GLN A 6 6.19 20.83 -22.63
N LYS A 7 4.86 20.79 -22.55
CA LYS A 7 4.14 20.96 -21.28
C LYS A 7 4.42 19.84 -20.27
N ILE A 8 4.75 18.62 -20.74
CA ILE A 8 5.04 17.47 -19.87
C ILE A 8 6.54 17.32 -19.55
N LYS A 9 7.41 18.06 -20.25
CA LYS A 9 8.88 17.91 -20.17
C LYS A 9 9.41 17.92 -18.73
N LEU A 10 9.00 18.91 -17.93
CA LEU A 10 9.48 19.05 -16.55
C LEU A 10 9.03 17.87 -15.65
N LEU A 11 7.79 17.40 -15.83
CA LEU A 11 7.29 16.19 -15.14
C LEU A 11 8.07 14.95 -15.57
N LYS A 12 8.43 14.85 -16.86
CA LYS A 12 9.14 13.69 -17.39
C LYS A 12 10.62 13.67 -16.97
N ILE A 13 11.27 14.82 -16.88
CA ILE A 13 12.59 14.97 -16.24
C ILE A 13 12.54 14.48 -14.80
N TRP A 14 11.54 14.91 -14.02
CA TRP A 14 11.38 14.46 -12.64
C TRP A 14 11.17 12.95 -12.55
N GLU A 15 10.32 12.38 -13.39
CA GLU A 15 10.06 10.93 -13.42
C GLU A 15 11.34 10.13 -13.72
N ILE A 16 12.10 10.52 -14.76
CA ILE A 16 13.37 9.88 -15.12
C ILE A 16 14.36 9.96 -13.96
N LEU A 17 14.58 11.16 -13.40
CA LEU A 17 15.54 11.32 -12.30
C LEU A 17 15.09 10.56 -11.04
N ARG A 18 13.82 10.62 -10.67
CA ARG A 18 13.31 9.95 -9.47
C ARG A 18 13.45 8.43 -9.55
N VAL A 19 13.24 7.85 -10.73
CA VAL A 19 13.26 6.38 -10.89
C VAL A 19 14.67 5.89 -11.19
N ASP A 20 15.40 6.55 -12.08
CA ASP A 20 16.63 5.99 -12.68
C ASP A 20 17.93 6.60 -12.18
N SER A 21 17.88 7.54 -11.24
CA SER A 21 19.07 8.18 -10.69
C SER A 21 19.18 8.03 -9.18
N ASP A 22 20.42 7.89 -8.72
CA ASP A 22 20.78 8.02 -7.32
C ASP A 22 22.21 8.60 -7.22
N GLU A 23 22.74 8.72 -6.01
CA GLU A 23 24.08 9.27 -5.79
C GLU A 23 25.17 8.47 -6.52
N ASP A 24 25.00 7.16 -6.67
CA ASP A 24 25.96 6.27 -7.33
C ASP A 24 25.75 6.21 -8.85
N ASN A 25 24.53 6.50 -9.31
CA ASN A 25 24.09 6.42 -10.71
C ASN A 25 23.46 7.75 -11.16
N PRO A 26 24.23 8.84 -11.30
CA PRO A 26 23.71 10.11 -11.79
C PRO A 26 23.47 10.07 -13.31
N ILE A 27 22.52 10.87 -13.80
CA ILE A 27 22.17 10.94 -15.23
C ILE A 27 22.72 12.21 -15.84
N SER A 28 23.48 12.07 -16.93
CA SER A 28 24.07 13.23 -17.61
C SER A 28 23.02 14.07 -18.34
N THR A 29 23.33 15.35 -18.55
CA THR A 29 22.49 16.25 -19.38
C THR A 29 22.24 15.67 -20.77
N THR A 30 23.23 14.98 -21.36
CA THR A 30 23.11 14.38 -22.69
C THR A 30 22.15 13.19 -22.67
N ASP A 31 22.23 12.35 -21.64
CA ASP A 31 21.35 11.17 -21.51
C ASP A 31 19.91 11.58 -21.21
N LEU A 32 19.69 12.62 -20.40
CA LEU A 32 18.35 13.18 -20.20
C LEU A 32 17.73 13.65 -21.52
N ILE A 33 18.50 14.32 -22.38
CA ILE A 33 18.00 14.77 -23.68
C ILE A 33 17.65 13.57 -24.57
N ALA A 34 18.49 12.52 -24.57
CA ALA A 34 18.23 11.31 -25.35
C ALA A 34 16.94 10.61 -24.89
N ARG A 35 16.78 10.39 -23.57
CA ARG A 35 15.57 9.76 -23.00
C ARG A 35 14.31 10.57 -23.27
N LEU A 36 14.38 11.90 -23.16
CA LEU A 36 13.26 12.77 -23.52
C LEU A 36 12.92 12.68 -25.01
N ALA A 37 13.92 12.54 -25.89
CA ALA A 37 13.71 12.38 -27.32
C ALA A 37 13.01 11.05 -27.66
N ASP A 38 13.32 9.97 -26.93
CA ASP A 38 12.63 8.68 -27.05
C ASP A 38 11.12 8.79 -26.72
N ASP A 39 10.77 9.68 -25.80
CA ASP A 39 9.38 10.05 -25.46
C ASP A 39 8.77 11.12 -26.40
N GLY A 40 9.48 11.50 -27.48
CA GLY A 40 9.05 12.53 -28.43
C GLY A 40 9.12 13.97 -27.88
N ILE A 41 9.89 14.20 -26.83
CA ILE A 41 10.06 15.51 -26.18
C ILE A 41 11.43 16.08 -26.59
N ASN A 42 11.43 17.06 -27.50
CA ASN A 42 12.68 17.72 -27.88
C ASN A 42 13.15 18.69 -26.78
N ALA A 43 14.38 18.52 -26.30
CA ALA A 43 14.97 19.39 -25.28
C ALA A 43 16.40 19.78 -25.65
N GLU A 44 16.77 21.03 -25.38
CA GLU A 44 18.14 21.53 -25.48
C GLU A 44 18.79 21.65 -24.11
N ARG A 45 20.13 21.61 -24.03
CA ARG A 45 20.88 21.67 -22.76
C ARG A 45 20.47 22.84 -21.88
N LYS A 46 20.32 24.04 -22.46
CA LYS A 46 19.93 25.24 -21.71
C LYS A 46 18.56 25.06 -21.07
N SER A 47 17.61 24.45 -21.79
CA SER A 47 16.28 24.19 -21.28
C SER A 47 16.28 23.14 -20.16
N ILE A 48 17.17 22.14 -20.20
CA ILE A 48 17.35 21.19 -19.09
C ILE A 48 17.85 21.93 -17.85
N TYR A 49 18.81 22.83 -17.98
CA TYR A 49 19.33 23.59 -16.84
C TYR A 49 18.25 24.45 -16.18
N ASP A 50 17.42 25.11 -16.99
CA ASP A 50 16.30 25.91 -16.49
C ASP A 50 15.21 25.04 -15.81
N ASP A 51 14.90 23.87 -16.37
CA ASP A 51 13.94 22.92 -15.79
C ASP A 51 14.46 22.33 -14.46
N ILE A 52 15.73 21.92 -14.41
CA ILE A 52 16.37 21.41 -13.18
C ILE A 52 16.40 22.48 -12.10
N ARG A 53 16.77 23.72 -12.46
CA ARG A 53 16.72 24.85 -11.51
C ARG A 53 15.30 25.06 -11.00
N THR A 54 14.30 24.98 -11.87
CA THR A 54 12.89 25.10 -11.47
C THR A 54 12.50 23.99 -10.49
N LEU A 55 12.90 22.73 -10.71
CA LEU A 55 12.64 21.65 -9.76
C LEU A 55 13.27 21.96 -8.39
N VAL A 56 14.53 22.38 -8.35
CA VAL A 56 15.24 22.73 -7.11
C VAL A 56 14.59 23.92 -6.40
N ASP A 57 14.25 24.99 -7.12
CA ASP A 57 13.61 26.19 -6.57
C ASP A 57 12.25 25.89 -5.92
N TRP A 58 11.55 24.86 -6.39
CA TRP A 58 10.27 24.38 -5.86
C TRP A 58 10.39 23.22 -4.86
N GLY A 59 11.62 22.94 -4.38
CA GLY A 59 11.85 22.02 -3.26
C GLY A 59 12.00 20.54 -3.64
N TYR A 60 12.14 20.22 -4.93
CA TYR A 60 12.47 18.85 -5.34
C TYR A 60 13.95 18.54 -5.02
N PRO A 61 14.26 17.36 -4.45
CA PRO A 61 15.61 17.03 -3.96
C PRO A 61 16.55 16.59 -5.09
N VAL A 62 16.65 17.39 -6.16
CA VAL A 62 17.56 17.14 -7.28
C VAL A 62 18.92 17.77 -6.98
N GLU A 63 19.97 16.98 -7.08
CA GLU A 63 21.36 17.42 -6.97
C GLU A 63 22.08 17.42 -8.31
N CYS A 64 23.13 18.24 -8.40
CA CYS A 64 23.92 18.42 -9.61
C CYS A 64 25.39 18.15 -9.31
N LYS A 65 25.95 17.09 -9.90
CA LYS A 65 27.40 16.87 -9.95
C LYS A 65 27.96 17.67 -11.13
N ARG A 66 28.56 18.81 -10.81
CA ARG A 66 29.17 19.70 -11.82
C ARG A 66 30.48 19.11 -12.32
N SER A 67 30.55 18.87 -13.62
CA SER A 67 31.76 18.40 -14.30
C SER A 67 31.84 19.00 -15.71
N ARG A 68 32.63 18.41 -16.61
CA ARG A 68 32.60 18.76 -18.05
C ARG A 68 31.20 18.57 -18.65
N VAL A 69 30.45 17.59 -18.16
CA VAL A 69 29.04 17.36 -18.46
C VAL A 69 28.31 17.30 -17.12
N ASN A 70 27.36 18.20 -16.88
CA ASN A 70 26.59 18.16 -15.64
C ASN A 70 25.76 16.87 -15.59
N GLU A 71 25.80 16.22 -14.44
CA GLU A 71 25.00 15.05 -14.12
C GLU A 71 24.08 15.37 -12.95
N TYR A 72 22.90 14.78 -12.97
CA TYR A 72 21.84 15.04 -12.00
C TYR A 72 21.39 13.76 -11.36
N PHE A 73 21.04 13.84 -10.08
CA PHE A 73 20.42 12.73 -9.38
C PHE A 73 19.42 13.21 -8.34
N VAL A 74 18.48 12.36 -7.96
CA VAL A 74 17.59 12.64 -6.83
C VAL A 74 18.23 12.12 -5.55
N ARG A 75 18.43 12.99 -4.56
CA ARG A 75 18.81 12.54 -3.22
C ARG A 75 17.62 11.75 -2.67
N ASN A 76 17.85 10.48 -2.36
CA ASN A 76 16.79 9.60 -1.90
C ASN A 76 16.31 10.05 -0.50
N THR A 77 15.12 10.64 -0.40
CA THR A 77 14.59 11.22 0.84
C THR A 77 13.50 10.38 1.51
N ASP A 78 12.96 9.38 0.82
CA ASP A 78 11.73 8.73 1.27
C ASP A 78 12.03 7.51 2.15
N PHE A 79 12.83 6.57 1.65
CA PHE A 79 13.25 5.39 2.40
C PHE A 79 14.70 5.02 2.07
N THR A 80 15.43 4.60 3.10
CA THR A 80 16.71 3.90 2.94
C THR A 80 16.50 2.47 2.46
N THR A 81 17.50 1.88 1.82
CA THR A 81 17.49 0.46 1.41
C THR A 81 17.21 -0.47 2.59
N ALA A 82 17.72 -0.13 3.79
CA ALA A 82 17.51 -0.91 5.01
C ALA A 82 16.04 -0.87 5.46
N GLU A 83 15.41 0.31 5.46
CA GLU A 83 13.98 0.44 5.80
C GLU A 83 13.10 -0.33 4.80
N LEU A 84 13.38 -0.23 3.51
CA LEU A 84 12.66 -1.01 2.49
C LEU A 84 12.85 -2.51 2.69
N ARG A 85 14.05 -2.97 3.06
CA ARG A 85 14.28 -4.37 3.38
C ARG A 85 13.42 -4.84 4.55
N VAL A 86 13.36 -4.07 5.63
CA VAL A 86 12.51 -4.37 6.80
C VAL A 86 11.03 -4.44 6.41
N LEU A 87 10.56 -3.53 5.55
CA LEU A 87 9.18 -3.56 5.04
C LEU A 87 8.91 -4.79 4.18
N LEU A 88 9.85 -5.17 3.30
CA LEU A 88 9.76 -6.39 2.49
C LEU A 88 9.67 -7.63 3.38
N ASP A 89 10.56 -7.76 4.36
CA ASP A 89 10.58 -8.88 5.30
C ASP A 89 9.27 -8.94 6.12
N SER A 90 8.72 -7.78 6.50
CA SER A 90 7.44 -7.68 7.23
C SER A 90 6.25 -8.15 6.39
N VAL A 91 6.18 -7.76 5.11
CA VAL A 91 5.13 -8.20 4.18
C VAL A 91 5.22 -9.70 3.92
N GLN A 92 6.43 -10.24 3.78
CA GLN A 92 6.64 -11.68 3.60
C GLN A 92 6.28 -12.50 4.85
N ALA A 93 6.48 -11.93 6.04
CA ALA A 93 6.13 -12.58 7.30
C ALA A 93 4.62 -12.55 7.61
N ALA A 94 3.84 -11.69 6.93
CA ALA A 94 2.43 -11.48 7.22
C ALA A 94 1.54 -12.64 6.74
N ASN A 95 1.08 -13.51 7.66
CA ASN A 95 0.19 -14.64 7.32
C ASN A 95 -1.23 -14.22 6.89
N PHE A 96 -1.60 -12.95 7.09
CA PHE A 96 -2.89 -12.40 6.67
C PHE A 96 -2.90 -11.84 5.25
N VAL A 97 -1.76 -11.85 4.56
CA VAL A 97 -1.61 -11.44 3.15
C VAL A 97 -1.49 -12.71 2.31
N SER A 98 -2.14 -12.79 1.16
CA SER A 98 -1.99 -13.96 0.28
C SER A 98 -0.60 -13.97 -0.37
N ARG A 99 -0.11 -15.13 -0.81
CA ARG A 99 1.19 -15.21 -1.52
C ARG A 99 1.23 -14.32 -2.77
N ARG A 100 0.11 -14.24 -3.49
CA ARG A 100 -0.05 -13.36 -4.65
C ARG A 100 0.05 -11.89 -4.26
N ASP A 101 -0.67 -11.51 -3.21
CA ASP A 101 -0.70 -10.13 -2.73
C ASP A 101 0.63 -9.69 -2.12
N ALA A 102 1.30 -10.57 -1.36
CA ALA A 102 2.62 -10.30 -0.80
C ALA A 102 3.63 -10.07 -1.91
N LYS A 103 3.64 -10.91 -2.96
CA LYS A 103 4.49 -10.70 -4.14
C LYS A 103 4.21 -9.33 -4.79
N ALA A 104 2.95 -8.98 -4.99
CA ALA A 104 2.57 -7.70 -5.57
C ALA A 104 2.98 -6.50 -4.69
N LEU A 105 2.84 -6.61 -3.36
CA LEU A 105 3.29 -5.60 -2.41
C LEU A 105 4.81 -5.49 -2.38
N SER A 106 5.55 -6.60 -2.44
CA SER A 106 7.01 -6.59 -2.49
C SER A 106 7.52 -5.81 -3.68
N TYR A 107 6.96 -5.98 -4.87
CA TYR A 107 7.34 -5.16 -6.03
C TYR A 107 7.04 -3.67 -5.84
N LYS A 108 5.89 -3.33 -5.24
CA LYS A 108 5.53 -1.93 -4.97
C LYS A 108 6.49 -1.28 -3.97
N ILE A 109 6.90 -2.01 -2.93
CA ILE A 109 7.86 -1.55 -1.93
C ILE A 109 9.25 -1.42 -2.55
N ALA A 110 9.71 -2.41 -3.31
CA ALA A 110 10.99 -2.37 -3.99
C ALA A 110 11.09 -1.19 -4.97
N ALA A 111 10.01 -0.85 -5.68
CA ALA A 111 9.95 0.29 -6.58
C ALA A 111 10.15 1.66 -5.88
N LEU A 112 9.97 1.74 -4.55
CA LEU A 112 10.29 2.95 -3.78
C LEU A 112 11.80 3.20 -3.69
N ALA A 113 12.65 2.21 -4.02
CA ALA A 113 14.10 2.35 -4.04
C ALA A 113 14.66 2.96 -5.34
N GLY A 114 13.83 3.18 -6.36
CA GLY A 114 14.26 3.44 -7.74
C GLY A 114 14.56 2.16 -8.52
N SER A 115 14.87 2.26 -9.81
CA SER A 115 15.07 1.10 -10.71
C SER A 115 16.30 0.28 -10.32
N ASN A 116 17.45 0.93 -10.07
CA ASN A 116 18.71 0.25 -9.76
C ASN A 116 18.65 -0.57 -8.45
N LYS A 117 18.19 0.05 -7.35
CA LYS A 117 18.12 -0.61 -6.03
C LYS A 117 16.87 -1.48 -5.89
N GLY A 118 15.79 -1.12 -6.57
CA GLY A 118 14.53 -1.85 -6.55
C GLY A 118 14.62 -3.22 -7.20
N GLU A 119 15.34 -3.34 -8.32
CA GLU A 119 15.56 -4.64 -8.97
C GLU A 119 16.32 -5.61 -8.06
N ILE A 120 17.42 -5.16 -7.45
CA ILE A 120 18.21 -5.96 -6.49
C ILE A 120 17.34 -6.40 -5.29
N LEU A 121 16.53 -5.50 -4.75
CA LEU A 121 15.62 -5.83 -3.65
C LEU A 121 14.55 -6.84 -4.07
N ALA A 122 13.99 -6.71 -5.27
CA ALA A 122 12.97 -7.59 -5.80
C ALA A 122 13.51 -9.00 -6.14
N GLU A 123 14.73 -9.12 -6.68
CA GLU A 123 15.36 -10.40 -6.98
C GLU A 123 15.67 -11.20 -5.71
N ASN A 124 16.09 -10.53 -4.63
CA ASN A 124 16.37 -11.14 -3.33
C ASN A 124 15.11 -11.37 -2.47
N THR A 125 13.93 -11.29 -3.08
CA THR A 125 12.63 -11.52 -2.42
C THR A 125 12.22 -12.98 -2.67
N GLU A 126 12.82 -13.92 -1.93
CA GLU A 126 12.30 -15.29 -1.89
C GLU A 126 11.04 -15.35 -1.02
N LEU A 127 9.90 -15.69 -1.62
CA LEU A 127 8.67 -15.92 -0.87
C LEU A 127 8.84 -17.15 0.02
N ARG A 128 8.67 -16.97 1.34
CA ARG A 128 8.80 -18.03 2.34
C ARG A 128 7.99 -19.28 1.96
N GLN A 129 8.62 -20.45 2.02
CA GLN A 129 7.90 -21.72 1.90
C GLN A 129 6.94 -21.90 3.09
N GLY A 130 5.73 -22.41 2.84
CA GLY A 130 4.72 -22.65 3.87
C GLY A 130 3.85 -21.44 4.26
N MET A 131 3.88 -20.36 3.47
CA MET A 131 2.94 -19.25 3.60
C MET A 131 1.50 -19.77 3.43
N ARG A 132 0.65 -19.54 4.43
CA ARG A 132 -0.74 -20.01 4.39
C ARG A 132 -1.53 -19.16 3.41
N GLU A 133 -2.40 -19.79 2.64
CA GLU A 133 -3.41 -19.06 1.90
C GLU A 133 -4.41 -18.48 2.90
N THR A 134 -4.62 -17.17 2.81
CA THR A 134 -5.58 -16.41 3.61
C THR A 134 -6.83 -16.16 2.76
N ASN A 135 -8.00 -16.22 3.40
CA ASN A 135 -9.26 -15.81 2.78
C ASN A 135 -9.53 -14.31 2.94
N ILE A 136 -8.61 -13.57 3.56
CA ILE A 136 -8.74 -12.12 3.73
C ILE A 136 -8.50 -11.42 2.39
N SER A 137 -9.50 -10.67 1.93
CA SER A 137 -9.37 -9.77 0.78
C SER A 137 -9.08 -8.33 1.23
N TRP A 138 -8.42 -7.54 0.37
CA TRP A 138 -8.24 -6.10 0.59
C TRP A 138 -9.56 -5.36 0.76
N GLU A 139 -10.59 -5.81 0.05
CA GLU A 139 -11.96 -5.29 0.15
C GLU A 139 -12.54 -5.53 1.55
N SER A 140 -12.33 -6.71 2.14
CA SER A 140 -12.81 -7.04 3.49
C SER A 140 -12.14 -6.18 4.56
N ILE A 141 -10.81 -6.00 4.46
CA ILE A 141 -10.06 -5.08 5.34
C ILE A 141 -10.59 -3.65 5.19
N GLY A 142 -10.76 -3.20 3.93
CA GLY A 142 -11.26 -1.86 3.63
C GLY A 142 -12.70 -1.62 4.10
N ALA A 143 -13.58 -2.62 3.98
CA ALA A 143 -14.95 -2.56 4.45
C ALA A 143 -15.01 -2.46 5.98
N ALA A 144 -14.25 -3.30 6.69
CA ALA A 144 -14.17 -3.26 8.15
C ALA A 144 -13.61 -1.91 8.66
N ALA A 145 -12.48 -1.46 8.11
CA ALA A 145 -11.87 -0.18 8.46
C ALA A 145 -12.81 1.00 8.13
N GLY A 146 -13.46 0.96 6.97
CA GLY A 146 -14.41 1.97 6.53
C GLY A 146 -15.65 2.05 7.41
N ALA A 147 -16.21 0.92 7.85
CA ALA A 147 -17.34 0.89 8.77
C ALA A 147 -16.98 1.52 10.13
N ILE A 148 -15.78 1.23 10.65
CA ILE A 148 -15.25 1.83 11.89
C ILE A 148 -15.14 3.35 11.73
N GLN A 149 -14.47 3.81 10.67
CA GLN A 149 -14.25 5.23 10.40
C GLN A 149 -15.56 6.00 10.26
N ARG A 150 -16.53 5.43 9.53
CA ARG A 150 -17.84 6.05 9.28
C ARG A 150 -18.81 5.87 10.45
N ARG A 151 -18.47 5.05 11.45
CA ARG A 151 -19.38 4.64 12.55
C ARG A 151 -20.68 4.04 12.03
N HIS A 152 -20.58 3.11 11.08
CA HIS A 152 -21.70 2.36 10.51
C HIS A 152 -21.66 0.89 10.92
N LYS A 153 -22.81 0.21 10.83
CA LYS A 153 -22.89 -1.24 11.04
C LYS A 153 -22.15 -1.99 9.92
N LEU A 154 -21.66 -3.17 10.25
CA LEU A 154 -20.97 -4.08 9.31
C LEU A 154 -21.74 -5.39 9.24
N ALA A 155 -21.97 -5.88 8.03
CA ALA A 155 -22.56 -7.19 7.77
C ALA A 155 -21.53 -8.15 7.17
N PHE A 156 -21.57 -9.42 7.59
CA PHE A 156 -20.74 -10.49 7.03
C PHE A 156 -21.36 -11.85 7.32
N ARG A 157 -20.98 -12.88 6.57
CA ARG A 157 -21.22 -14.29 6.93
C ARG A 157 -19.98 -14.86 7.61
N TYR A 158 -20.16 -15.59 8.70
CA TYR A 158 -19.04 -16.15 9.48
C TYR A 158 -18.98 -17.66 9.31
N PHE A 159 -17.79 -18.23 9.09
CA PHE A 159 -17.62 -19.67 8.88
C PHE A 159 -16.51 -20.27 9.73
N ASP A 160 -16.56 -21.57 9.93
CA ASP A 160 -15.43 -22.38 10.38
C ASP A 160 -15.00 -23.35 9.28
N TYR A 161 -13.81 -23.92 9.45
CA TYR A 161 -13.37 -25.03 8.62
C TYR A 161 -13.75 -26.35 9.29
N ASP A 162 -14.32 -27.27 8.52
CA ASP A 162 -14.51 -28.65 8.96
C ASP A 162 -13.18 -29.45 8.90
N ILE A 163 -13.24 -30.73 9.26
CA ILE A 163 -12.08 -31.64 9.21
C ILE A 163 -11.45 -31.77 7.82
N ASN A 164 -12.22 -31.48 6.76
CA ASN A 164 -11.79 -31.53 5.37
C ASN A 164 -11.31 -30.16 4.85
N LYS A 165 -11.20 -29.15 5.73
CA LYS A 165 -10.91 -27.75 5.39
C LYS A 165 -11.96 -27.10 4.47
N SER A 166 -13.18 -27.60 4.47
CA SER A 166 -14.31 -26.98 3.77
C SER A 166 -14.95 -25.91 4.65
N CYS A 167 -15.35 -24.79 4.06
CA CYS A 167 -16.02 -23.70 4.77
C CYS A 167 -17.46 -24.09 5.13
N VAL A 168 -17.78 -24.06 6.43
CA VAL A 168 -19.12 -24.29 6.97
C VAL A 168 -19.61 -23.01 7.65
N PHE A 169 -20.62 -22.37 7.07
CA PHE A 169 -21.19 -21.13 7.59
C PHE A 169 -21.95 -21.37 8.89
N ARG A 170 -21.68 -20.51 9.88
CA ARG A 170 -22.39 -20.51 11.15
C ARG A 170 -23.75 -19.85 10.97
N THR A 171 -24.79 -20.56 11.38
CA THR A 171 -26.15 -20.01 11.46
C THR A 171 -26.42 -19.53 12.88
N ARG A 172 -26.93 -18.31 13.03
CA ARG A 172 -27.39 -17.78 14.33
C ARG A 172 -28.64 -18.53 14.80
N SER A 173 -28.96 -18.43 16.09
CA SER A 173 -30.20 -19.01 16.65
C SER A 173 -31.47 -18.50 15.97
N SER A 174 -31.42 -17.34 15.30
CA SER A 174 -32.51 -16.79 14.49
C SER A 174 -32.71 -17.49 13.13
N GLY A 175 -31.84 -18.41 12.75
CA GLY A 175 -31.84 -19.07 11.44
C GLY A 175 -31.11 -18.29 10.33
N SER A 176 -30.57 -17.10 10.62
CA SER A 176 -29.78 -16.31 9.66
C SER A 176 -28.29 -16.64 9.76
N ASP A 177 -27.61 -16.78 8.62
CA ASP A 177 -26.15 -16.92 8.52
C ASP A 177 -25.41 -15.57 8.40
N VAL A 178 -26.16 -14.46 8.40
CA VAL A 178 -25.62 -13.09 8.34
C VAL A 178 -25.48 -12.52 9.75
N TYR A 179 -24.28 -12.03 10.03
CA TYR A 179 -23.92 -11.32 11.24
C TYR A 179 -23.95 -9.83 10.95
N VAL A 180 -24.76 -9.09 11.71
CA VAL A 180 -24.78 -7.63 11.72
C VAL A 180 -24.20 -7.16 13.03
N VAL A 181 -23.13 -6.38 12.96
CA VAL A 181 -22.36 -5.95 14.13
C VAL A 181 -22.07 -4.46 14.10
N ASN A 182 -21.74 -3.94 15.28
CA ASN A 182 -21.30 -2.59 15.52
C ASN A 182 -19.77 -2.57 15.73
N PRO A 183 -18.95 -2.28 14.69
CA PRO A 183 -17.50 -2.44 14.75
C PRO A 183 -16.80 -1.29 15.49
N TRP A 184 -15.76 -1.60 16.27
CA TRP A 184 -15.02 -0.65 17.10
C TRP A 184 -13.55 -0.51 16.71
N ALA A 185 -12.88 -1.64 16.49
CA ALA A 185 -11.47 -1.65 16.16
C ALA A 185 -11.15 -2.84 15.25
N LEU A 186 -10.15 -2.67 14.40
CA LEU A 186 -9.54 -3.72 13.62
C LEU A 186 -8.09 -3.88 14.12
N VAL A 187 -7.78 -5.03 14.72
CA VAL A 187 -6.49 -5.28 15.38
C VAL A 187 -5.79 -6.43 14.68
N CYS A 188 -4.52 -6.26 14.34
CA CYS A 188 -3.66 -7.36 13.90
C CYS A 188 -2.91 -7.92 15.12
N SER A 189 -3.10 -9.21 15.42
CA SER A 189 -2.42 -9.90 16.51
C SER A 189 -2.19 -11.36 16.15
N GLN A 190 -1.05 -11.94 16.55
CA GLN A 190 -0.69 -13.33 16.25
C GLN A 190 -0.96 -13.70 14.78
N ASP A 191 -0.55 -12.82 13.87
CA ASP A 191 -0.70 -12.91 12.41
C ASP A 191 -2.14 -12.99 11.85
N ASN A 192 -3.15 -12.58 12.62
CA ASN A 192 -4.54 -12.53 12.16
C ASN A 192 -5.17 -11.15 12.44
N TYR A 193 -6.08 -10.75 11.56
CA TYR A 193 -6.94 -9.58 11.79
C TYR A 193 -8.16 -9.98 12.62
N TYR A 194 -8.41 -9.21 13.68
CA TYR A 194 -9.56 -9.34 14.57
C TYR A 194 -10.39 -8.08 14.51
N LEU A 195 -11.68 -8.24 14.19
CA LEU A 195 -12.69 -7.21 14.35
C LEU A 195 -13.22 -7.26 15.78
N ILE A 196 -12.99 -6.21 16.55
CA ILE A 196 -13.64 -5.98 17.85
C ILE A 196 -14.94 -5.25 17.57
N CYS A 197 -16.06 -5.82 18.00
CA CYS A 197 -17.39 -5.27 17.77
C CYS A 197 -18.34 -5.62 18.92
N HIS A 198 -19.58 -5.16 18.85
CA HIS A 198 -20.68 -5.72 19.65
C HIS A 198 -21.89 -5.95 18.74
N MET A 199 -22.89 -6.68 19.21
CA MET A 199 -24.17 -6.84 18.52
C MET A 199 -25.25 -6.02 19.18
N ASP A 200 -26.28 -5.68 18.41
CA ASP A 200 -27.51 -5.13 18.98
C ASP A 200 -28.10 -6.12 19.99
N ASN A 201 -28.61 -5.60 21.11
CA ASN A 201 -29.24 -6.38 22.18
C ASN A 201 -28.33 -7.45 22.84
N HIS A 202 -27.01 -7.32 22.70
CA HIS A 202 -26.03 -8.10 23.47
C HIS A 202 -25.11 -7.17 24.25
N GLU A 203 -24.93 -7.47 25.53
CA GLU A 203 -23.97 -6.76 26.37
C GLU A 203 -22.55 -7.32 26.16
N GLY A 204 -21.57 -6.41 26.07
CA GLY A 204 -20.17 -6.75 25.93
C GLY A 204 -19.63 -6.74 24.49
N TYR A 205 -18.31 -6.85 24.41
CA TYR A 205 -17.60 -6.95 23.13
C TYR A 205 -17.46 -8.40 22.69
N THR A 206 -17.54 -8.59 21.38
CA THR A 206 -17.24 -9.85 20.69
C THR A 206 -16.14 -9.61 19.67
N THR A 207 -15.28 -10.60 19.49
CA THR A 207 -14.20 -10.56 18.50
C THR A 207 -14.43 -11.57 17.40
N TYR A 208 -14.29 -11.13 16.15
CA TYR A 208 -14.36 -12.00 14.98
C TYR A 208 -13.07 -11.95 14.18
N ARG A 209 -12.64 -13.12 13.70
CA ARG A 209 -11.47 -13.23 12.82
C ARG A 209 -11.84 -12.85 11.39
N LEU A 210 -11.07 -11.95 10.78
CA LEU A 210 -11.37 -11.46 9.43
C LEU A 210 -11.18 -12.54 8.35
N ASP A 211 -10.27 -13.50 8.56
CA ASP A 211 -10.07 -14.65 7.66
C ASP A 211 -11.22 -15.66 7.67
N ARG A 212 -12.15 -15.52 8.61
CA ARG A 212 -13.37 -16.34 8.75
C ARG A 212 -14.64 -15.60 8.33
N MET A 213 -14.50 -14.45 7.68
CA MET A 213 -15.61 -13.67 7.15
C MET A 213 -15.73 -13.83 5.64
N ALA A 214 -16.97 -13.91 5.16
CA ALA A 214 -17.31 -13.79 3.75
C ALA A 214 -18.36 -12.68 3.57
N ASP A 215 -18.43 -12.13 2.36
CA ASP A 215 -19.40 -11.09 1.96
C ASP A 215 -19.44 -9.89 2.92
N VAL A 216 -18.26 -9.42 3.30
CA VAL A 216 -18.11 -8.27 4.22
C VAL A 216 -18.61 -7.00 3.53
N SER A 217 -19.60 -6.34 4.12
CA SER A 217 -20.20 -5.13 3.57
C SER A 217 -20.58 -4.13 4.65
N ILE A 218 -20.46 -2.84 4.32
CA ILE A 218 -20.86 -1.74 5.20
C ILE A 218 -22.36 -1.51 4.99
N LEU A 219 -23.11 -1.43 6.09
CA LEU A 219 -24.53 -1.12 6.05
C LEU A 219 -24.77 0.40 6.14
N PRO A 220 -25.91 0.91 5.63
CA PRO A 220 -26.26 2.33 5.75
C PRO A 220 -26.60 2.74 7.18
N ASP A 221 -26.97 1.78 8.04
CA ASP A 221 -27.31 2.05 9.44
C ASP A 221 -26.09 2.49 10.24
N ARG A 222 -26.29 3.51 11.08
CA ARG A 222 -25.26 3.94 12.02
C ARG A 222 -25.05 2.89 13.09
N ARG A 223 -23.79 2.81 13.54
CA ARG A 223 -23.38 1.98 14.64
C ARG A 223 -24.06 2.43 15.93
N GLU A 224 -24.64 1.51 16.68
CA GLU A 224 -25.14 1.76 18.02
C GLU A 224 -23.97 1.92 19.01
N THR A 225 -24.17 2.74 20.04
CA THR A 225 -23.17 2.94 21.10
C THR A 225 -23.86 2.82 22.44
N PRO A 226 -23.92 1.59 22.99
CA PRO A 226 -24.62 1.32 24.24
C PRO A 226 -23.93 1.99 25.43
N ALA A 227 -24.68 2.18 26.52
CA ALA A 227 -24.23 2.95 27.69
C ALA A 227 -22.94 2.39 28.31
N TRP A 228 -22.82 1.07 28.41
CA TRP A 228 -21.64 0.38 28.96
C TRP A 228 -20.34 0.66 28.18
N VAL A 229 -20.41 1.05 26.90
CA VAL A 229 -19.22 1.46 26.13
C VAL A 229 -18.76 2.87 26.52
N ARG A 230 -19.70 3.75 26.89
CA ARG A 230 -19.40 5.15 27.22
C ARG A 230 -18.69 5.26 28.57
N GLU A 231 -19.00 4.38 29.51
CA GLU A 231 -18.43 4.38 30.86
C GLU A 231 -16.96 3.91 30.90
N MET A 232 -16.48 3.20 29.87
CA MET A 232 -15.10 2.68 29.80
C MET A 232 -14.14 3.58 29.01
N SER A 233 -14.57 4.77 28.58
CA SER A 233 -13.77 5.72 27.79
C SER A 233 -13.08 6.81 28.64
N VAL A 234 -12.86 6.55 29.94
CA VAL A 234 -12.21 7.48 30.90
C VAL A 234 -10.71 7.26 30.94
#